data_AF-A0A496S4J9-F1
#
_entry.id   AF-A0A496S4J9-F1
#
_cell.length_a   1.000
_cell.length_b   1.000
_cell.length_c   1.000
_cell.angle_alpha   90.00
_cell.angle_beta   90.00
_cell.angle_gamma   90.00
#
_symmetry.space_group_name_H-M   'P 1'
#
loop_
_entity.id
_entity.type
_entity.pdbx_description
1 polymer ?
#
loop_
_entity_poly.entity_id
_entity_poly.type
_entity_poly.pdbx_seq_one_letter_code
_entity_poly.pdbx_strand_id
1 'polypeptide(L)'
;TLGEWIEENCKDIRGTGGYTGGYRGWEKTANNPQGQTKILWKSTEHNIDVNVAFARLYKLTGDKKWKERALYAKAFVESMWDEEEGHFWTGTLEDGVTTNKSNIPLDIQAWAIMALGDKYKRVIEWAEKDCYVEADSLKGFDFNNDKDGIWFEGTAHTVIAYQILGEKTKADTYLKELEKAQKEAQNANGKGLVAASHDGLTTGFDWVYNARLHIGATSWFIFSELNYNPFWNIETSEPIPSYEVQPIEFTYTYEDFQLINVCTYDNNWCGYAGSPGKANQGLLP
;
A
#
# COMPACT_ATOMS: atom_id res chain seq x y z
N THR A 1 -12.93 -5.97 17.64
CA THR A 1 -11.44 -6.04 17.57
C THR A 1 -10.96 -4.99 16.58
N LEU A 2 -9.65 -4.73 16.44
CA LEU A 2 -9.16 -3.80 15.42
C LEU A 2 -9.60 -4.20 14.00
N GLY A 3 -9.59 -5.49 13.68
CA GLY A 3 -10.03 -5.95 12.35
C GLY A 3 -11.52 -5.73 12.07
N GLU A 4 -12.38 -5.87 13.08
CA GLU A 4 -13.81 -5.53 12.92
C GLU A 4 -13.99 -4.02 12.76
N TRP A 5 -13.21 -3.22 13.49
CA TRP A 5 -13.25 -1.77 13.35
C TRP A 5 -12.86 -1.33 11.93
N ILE A 6 -11.80 -1.92 11.34
CA ILE A 6 -11.39 -1.65 9.96
C ILE A 6 -12.51 -2.00 8.98
N GLU A 7 -13.14 -3.17 9.12
CA GLU A 7 -14.29 -3.57 8.29
C GLU A 7 -15.44 -2.58 8.39
N GLU A 8 -15.87 -2.25 9.61
CA GLU A 8 -17.06 -1.43 9.85
C GLU A 8 -16.85 0.03 9.43
N ASN A 9 -15.63 0.55 9.55
CA ASN A 9 -15.38 1.98 9.42
C ASN A 9 -14.61 2.38 8.16
N CYS A 10 -13.76 1.49 7.65
CA CYS A 10 -12.86 1.81 6.55
C CYS A 10 -13.26 1.15 5.23
N LYS A 11 -14.06 0.07 5.25
CA LYS A 11 -14.51 -0.61 4.03
C LYS A 11 -15.19 0.38 3.09
N ASP A 12 -14.80 0.31 1.83
CA ASP A 12 -15.28 1.16 0.77
C ASP A 12 -15.73 0.31 -0.41
N ILE A 13 -16.90 0.61 -0.96
CA ILE A 13 -17.48 -0.10 -2.12
C ILE A 13 -17.30 0.69 -3.42
N ARG A 14 -16.75 1.90 -3.38
CA ARG A 14 -16.51 2.72 -4.58
C ARG A 14 -15.37 2.12 -5.41
N GLY A 15 -15.51 2.18 -6.73
CA GLY A 15 -14.49 1.69 -7.66
C GLY A 15 -14.25 0.19 -7.50
N THR A 16 -12.99 -0.22 -7.37
CA THR A 16 -12.58 -1.62 -7.18
C THR A 16 -12.75 -2.14 -5.74
N GLY A 17 -13.35 -1.34 -4.85
CA GLY A 17 -13.49 -1.66 -3.44
C GLY A 17 -12.24 -1.31 -2.63
N GLY A 18 -11.93 -2.09 -1.59
CA GLY A 18 -10.82 -1.86 -0.66
C GLY A 18 -11.21 -1.09 0.60
N TYR A 19 -10.19 -0.58 1.32
CA TYR A 19 -10.34 0.13 2.58
C TYR A 19 -9.74 1.54 2.46
N THR A 20 -10.49 2.54 2.91
CA THR A 20 -10.04 3.95 3.00
C THR A 20 -8.92 4.13 4.01
N GLY A 21 -8.27 5.31 3.97
CA GLY A 21 -7.27 5.71 4.96
C GLY A 21 -7.77 5.85 6.40
N GLY A 22 -9.05 5.58 6.67
CA GLY A 22 -9.64 5.66 8.00
C GLY A 22 -10.00 7.10 8.37
N TYR A 23 -9.39 7.62 9.43
CA TYR A 23 -9.72 8.94 9.96
C TYR A 23 -8.46 9.71 10.32
N ARG A 24 -8.47 11.02 10.04
CA ARG A 24 -7.43 11.97 10.48
C ARG A 24 -7.91 12.83 11.63
N GLY A 25 -6.97 13.33 12.41
CA GLY A 25 -7.22 14.16 13.58
C GLY A 25 -7.47 13.35 14.85
N TRP A 26 -7.80 14.07 15.92
CA TRP A 26 -7.96 13.52 17.26
C TRP A 26 -9.44 13.36 17.63
N GLU A 27 -9.73 12.68 18.73
CA GLU A 27 -11.07 12.54 19.26
C GLU A 27 -11.75 13.89 19.51
N LYS A 28 -13.08 13.86 19.55
CA LYS A 28 -13.87 15.07 19.80
C LYS A 28 -13.67 15.52 21.25
N THR A 29 -13.11 16.71 21.42
CA THR A 29 -12.92 17.36 22.72
C THR A 29 -13.44 18.79 22.67
N ALA A 30 -13.45 19.50 23.81
CA ALA A 30 -13.75 20.94 23.82
C ALA A 30 -12.78 21.74 22.92
N ASN A 31 -11.53 21.26 22.78
CA ASN A 31 -10.49 21.88 21.95
C ASN A 31 -10.44 21.31 20.51
N ASN A 32 -11.20 20.26 20.23
CA ASN A 32 -11.41 19.70 18.89
C ASN A 32 -12.90 19.36 18.68
N PRO A 33 -13.78 20.36 18.54
CA PRO A 33 -15.22 20.13 18.50
C PRO A 33 -15.68 19.40 17.23
N GLN A 34 -14.88 19.42 16.16
CA GLN A 34 -15.12 18.70 14.91
C GLN A 34 -14.80 17.21 15.03
N GLY A 35 -13.94 16.82 15.99
CA GLY A 35 -13.50 15.44 16.14
C GLY A 35 -12.64 14.98 14.97
N GLN A 36 -12.72 13.69 14.66
CA GLN A 36 -11.96 13.09 13.56
C GLN A 36 -12.69 13.29 12.22
N THR A 37 -11.92 13.47 11.15
CA THR A 37 -12.44 13.57 9.79
C THR A 37 -12.17 12.27 9.04
N LYS A 38 -13.20 11.70 8.40
CA LYS A 38 -13.04 10.51 7.57
C LYS A 38 -12.18 10.83 6.35
N ILE A 39 -11.21 9.97 6.08
CA ILE A 39 -10.41 9.99 4.85
C ILE A 39 -11.16 9.20 3.79
N LEU A 40 -11.30 9.75 2.58
CA LEU A 40 -12.06 9.11 1.50
C LEU A 40 -11.19 8.51 0.41
N TRP A 41 -9.91 8.87 0.34
CA TRP A 41 -8.95 8.15 -0.50
C TRP A 41 -8.58 6.78 0.07
N LYS A 42 -8.07 5.90 -0.80
CA LYS A 42 -7.51 4.59 -0.45
C LYS A 42 -6.02 4.56 -0.80
N SER A 43 -5.20 4.01 0.09
CA SER A 43 -3.76 3.82 -0.14
C SER A 43 -3.47 2.35 -0.44
N THR A 44 -2.61 2.10 -1.42
CA THR A 44 -2.14 0.76 -1.75
C THR A 44 -1.35 0.17 -0.59
N GLU A 45 -0.53 0.99 0.08
CA GLU A 45 0.21 0.65 1.30
C GLU A 45 -0.75 0.20 2.42
N HIS A 46 -1.81 0.97 2.69
CA HIS A 46 -2.76 0.61 3.74
C HIS A 46 -3.51 -0.69 3.42
N ASN A 47 -3.85 -0.91 2.15
CA ASN A 47 -4.59 -2.10 1.76
C ASN A 47 -3.70 -3.35 1.71
N ILE A 48 -2.41 -3.24 1.41
CA ILE A 48 -1.50 -4.39 1.46
C ILE A 48 -1.26 -4.85 2.91
N ASP A 49 -1.21 -3.92 3.86
CA ASP A 49 -1.21 -4.23 5.29
C ASP A 49 -2.50 -4.93 5.73
N VAL A 50 -3.66 -4.37 5.37
CA VAL A 50 -4.97 -4.97 5.71
C VAL A 50 -5.10 -6.35 5.10
N ASN A 51 -4.64 -6.55 3.87
CA ASN A 51 -4.61 -7.84 3.21
C ASN A 51 -3.88 -8.88 4.06
N VAL A 52 -2.63 -8.61 4.44
CA VAL A 52 -1.81 -9.58 5.18
C VAL A 52 -2.30 -9.74 6.61
N ALA A 53 -2.70 -8.66 7.28
CA ALA A 53 -3.27 -8.72 8.63
C ALA A 53 -4.52 -9.62 8.68
N PHE A 54 -5.43 -9.48 7.72
CA PHE A 54 -6.63 -10.30 7.64
C PHE A 54 -6.34 -11.74 7.22
N ALA A 55 -5.37 -11.96 6.32
CA ALA A 55 -4.93 -13.31 5.98
C ALA A 55 -4.34 -14.05 7.20
N ARG A 56 -3.58 -13.34 8.03
CA ARG A 56 -3.04 -13.87 9.30
C ARG A 56 -4.13 -14.11 10.33
N LEU A 57 -5.12 -13.22 10.45
CA LEU A 57 -6.30 -13.46 11.29
C LEU A 57 -7.07 -14.71 10.86
N TYR A 58 -7.22 -14.93 9.55
CA TYR A 58 -7.81 -16.18 9.04
C TYR A 58 -6.99 -17.40 9.46
N LYS A 59 -5.66 -17.37 9.29
CA LYS A 59 -4.77 -18.46 9.70
C LYS A 59 -4.89 -18.78 11.20
N LEU A 60 -5.04 -17.76 12.05
CA LEU A 60 -5.14 -17.93 13.50
C LEU A 60 -6.51 -18.39 13.99
N THR A 61 -7.59 -18.01 13.29
CA THR A 61 -8.96 -18.20 13.80
C THR A 61 -9.75 -19.26 13.03
N GLY A 62 -9.41 -19.52 11.77
CA GLY A 62 -10.19 -20.34 10.86
C GLY A 62 -11.51 -19.70 10.37
N ASP A 63 -11.82 -18.46 10.79
CA ASP A 63 -13.06 -17.79 10.43
C ASP A 63 -12.98 -17.20 9.01
N LYS A 64 -13.79 -17.75 8.11
CA LYS A 64 -13.77 -17.47 6.67
C LYS A 64 -13.99 -15.99 6.34
N LYS A 65 -14.65 -15.21 7.19
CA LYS A 65 -14.83 -13.77 6.95
C LYS A 65 -13.49 -13.04 6.82
N TRP A 66 -12.47 -13.47 7.57
CA TRP A 66 -11.14 -12.85 7.49
C TRP A 66 -10.45 -13.17 6.18
N LYS A 67 -10.66 -14.38 5.64
CA LYS A 67 -10.20 -14.72 4.31
C LYS A 67 -10.87 -13.80 3.28
N GLU A 68 -12.19 -13.70 3.28
CA GLU A 68 -12.95 -12.86 2.34
C GLU A 68 -12.49 -11.39 2.39
N ARG A 69 -12.32 -10.83 3.59
CA ARG A 69 -11.86 -9.45 3.79
C ARG A 69 -10.42 -9.23 3.35
N ALA A 70 -9.52 -10.21 3.56
CA ALA A 70 -8.15 -10.16 3.06
C ALA A 70 -8.14 -10.11 1.52
N LEU A 71 -9.00 -10.90 0.87
CA LEU A 71 -9.13 -10.92 -0.59
C LEU A 71 -9.71 -9.62 -1.13
N TYR A 72 -10.64 -9.01 -0.39
CA TYR A 72 -11.19 -7.70 -0.73
C TYR A 72 -10.09 -6.61 -0.76
N ALA A 73 -9.21 -6.59 0.23
CA ALA A 73 -8.05 -5.68 0.24
C ALA A 73 -7.07 -6.01 -0.88
N LYS A 74 -6.79 -7.30 -1.13
CA LYS A 74 -5.90 -7.75 -2.20
C LYS A 74 -6.35 -7.25 -3.58
N ALA A 75 -7.64 -7.37 -3.87
CA ALA A 75 -8.21 -6.96 -5.15
C ALA A 75 -7.97 -5.46 -5.41
N PHE A 76 -8.07 -4.62 -4.38
CA PHE A 76 -7.70 -3.21 -4.50
C PHE A 76 -6.19 -3.04 -4.78
N VAL A 77 -5.31 -3.71 -4.03
CA VAL A 77 -3.85 -3.64 -4.26
C VAL A 77 -3.51 -4.05 -5.69
N GLU A 78 -4.01 -5.18 -6.16
CA GLU A 78 -3.76 -5.67 -7.53
C GLU A 78 -4.36 -4.74 -8.60
N SER A 79 -5.42 -3.99 -8.29
CA SER A 79 -5.96 -2.98 -9.21
C SER A 79 -5.06 -1.74 -9.38
N MET A 80 -4.11 -1.53 -8.46
CA MET A 80 -3.13 -0.44 -8.53
C MET A 80 -1.85 -0.84 -9.29
N TRP A 81 -1.75 -2.09 -9.74
CA TRP A 81 -0.63 -2.56 -10.55
C TRP A 81 -0.66 -1.94 -11.94
N ASP A 82 0.45 -1.32 -12.33
CA ASP A 82 0.69 -0.86 -13.70
C ASP A 82 1.48 -1.93 -14.47
N GLU A 83 0.80 -2.67 -15.34
CA GLU A 83 1.42 -3.74 -16.11
C GLU A 83 2.42 -3.19 -17.16
N GLU A 84 2.21 -1.98 -17.66
CA GLU A 84 3.08 -1.37 -18.68
C GLU A 84 4.39 -0.93 -18.04
N GLU A 85 4.32 -0.16 -16.94
CA GLU A 85 5.49 0.43 -16.29
C GLU A 85 6.12 -0.49 -15.22
N GLY A 86 5.41 -1.52 -14.77
CA GLY A 86 5.94 -2.53 -13.85
C GLY A 86 6.05 -2.07 -12.39
N HIS A 87 5.19 -1.16 -11.95
CA HIS A 87 5.12 -0.69 -10.56
C HIS A 87 3.68 -0.57 -10.06
N PHE A 88 3.50 -0.41 -8.74
CA PHE A 88 2.21 -0.06 -8.16
C PHE A 88 2.03 1.46 -8.07
N TRP A 89 0.80 1.92 -8.28
CA TRP A 89 0.38 3.29 -7.96
C TRP A 89 0.13 3.45 -6.46
N THR A 90 0.26 4.68 -5.94
CA THR A 90 0.15 4.98 -4.50
C THR A 90 -1.26 4.73 -3.93
N GLY A 91 -2.30 4.83 -4.76
CA GLY A 91 -3.69 4.63 -4.34
C GLY A 91 -4.68 5.43 -5.18
N THR A 92 -5.73 5.96 -4.55
CA THR A 92 -6.75 6.79 -5.21
C THR A 92 -6.74 8.24 -4.73
N LEU A 93 -7.40 9.12 -5.47
CA LEU A 93 -7.82 10.43 -5.00
C LEU A 93 -9.00 10.31 -4.00
N GLU A 94 -9.45 11.45 -3.46
CA GLU A 94 -10.54 11.54 -2.45
C GLU A 94 -11.89 11.02 -2.96
N ASP A 95 -12.10 10.96 -4.28
CA ASP A 95 -13.30 10.35 -4.87
C ASP A 95 -13.37 8.83 -4.61
N GLY A 96 -12.26 8.22 -4.17
CA GLY A 96 -12.15 6.80 -3.86
C GLY A 96 -12.10 5.92 -5.11
N VAL A 97 -11.93 6.50 -6.30
CA VAL A 97 -12.03 5.79 -7.58
C VAL A 97 -10.86 6.12 -8.50
N THR A 98 -10.54 7.40 -8.68
CA THR A 98 -9.50 7.82 -9.62
C THR A 98 -8.12 7.47 -9.06
N THR A 99 -7.32 6.70 -9.80
CA THR A 99 -5.94 6.38 -9.41
C THR A 99 -5.13 7.66 -9.25
N ASN A 100 -4.45 7.78 -8.10
CA ASN A 100 -3.51 8.85 -7.85
C ASN A 100 -2.17 8.52 -8.53
N LYS A 101 -1.79 9.34 -9.53
CA LYS A 101 -0.53 9.22 -10.27
C LYS A 101 0.47 10.33 -9.94
N SER A 102 0.21 11.15 -8.92
CA SER A 102 1.05 12.32 -8.62
C SER A 102 2.38 11.96 -7.96
N ASN A 103 2.45 10.81 -7.31
CA ASN A 103 3.63 10.35 -6.57
C ASN A 103 3.69 8.82 -6.62
N ILE A 104 4.90 8.25 -6.65
CA ILE A 104 5.12 6.81 -6.67
C ILE A 104 6.13 6.46 -5.56
N PRO A 105 5.63 6.17 -4.35
CA PRO A 105 6.48 5.79 -3.23
C PRO A 105 7.17 4.42 -3.45
N LEU A 106 8.35 4.28 -2.88
CA LEU A 106 9.16 3.06 -2.93
C LEU A 106 8.61 1.93 -2.06
N ASP A 107 8.03 2.25 -0.90
CA ASP A 107 7.57 1.26 0.09
C ASP A 107 6.66 0.19 -0.52
N ILE A 108 5.59 0.59 -1.21
CA ILE A 108 4.63 -0.34 -1.80
C ILE A 108 5.29 -1.26 -2.84
N GLN A 109 6.34 -0.80 -3.50
CA GLN A 109 7.11 -1.59 -4.46
C GLN A 109 7.81 -2.75 -3.74
N ALA A 110 8.56 -2.44 -2.68
CA ALA A 110 9.25 -3.46 -1.89
C ALA A 110 8.28 -4.35 -1.10
N TRP A 111 7.20 -3.76 -0.55
CA TRP A 111 6.20 -4.47 0.25
C TRP A 111 5.38 -5.44 -0.61
N ALA A 112 5.16 -5.15 -1.89
CA ALA A 112 4.52 -6.09 -2.81
C ALA A 112 5.28 -7.43 -2.88
N ILE A 113 6.61 -7.41 -2.84
CA ILE A 113 7.43 -8.64 -2.79
C ILE A 113 7.24 -9.34 -1.45
N MET A 114 7.30 -8.61 -0.34
CA MET A 114 7.14 -9.17 1.01
C MET A 114 5.75 -9.79 1.23
N ALA A 115 4.71 -9.19 0.67
CA ALA A 115 3.33 -9.58 0.89
C ALA A 115 2.81 -10.59 -0.15
N LEU A 116 3.19 -10.43 -1.44
CA LEU A 116 2.58 -11.13 -2.57
C LEU A 116 3.56 -12.02 -3.36
N GLY A 117 4.87 -11.93 -3.10
CA GLY A 117 5.89 -12.75 -3.74
C GLY A 117 6.31 -12.27 -5.13
N ASP A 118 6.89 -13.19 -5.90
CA ASP A 118 7.64 -12.92 -7.13
C ASP A 118 6.79 -12.53 -8.35
N LYS A 119 5.46 -12.71 -8.29
CA LYS A 119 4.50 -12.29 -9.33
C LYS A 119 4.73 -10.84 -9.76
N TYR A 120 5.09 -9.98 -8.83
CA TYR A 120 5.29 -8.55 -9.06
C TYR A 120 6.76 -8.13 -9.04
N LYS A 121 7.72 -9.04 -9.27
CA LYS A 121 9.17 -8.75 -9.19
C LYS A 121 9.66 -7.57 -10.03
N ARG A 122 8.93 -7.16 -11.07
CA ARG A 122 9.24 -5.98 -11.89
C ARG A 122 9.25 -4.66 -11.08
N VAL A 123 8.59 -4.62 -9.92
CA VAL A 123 8.71 -3.50 -8.97
C VAL A 123 10.16 -3.22 -8.56
N ILE A 124 11.02 -4.24 -8.51
CA ILE A 124 12.43 -4.10 -8.14
C ILE A 124 13.24 -3.55 -9.30
N GLU A 125 12.94 -3.97 -10.53
CA GLU A 125 13.54 -3.37 -11.74
C GLU A 125 13.18 -1.88 -11.84
N TRP A 126 11.92 -1.54 -11.55
CA TRP A 126 11.48 -0.15 -11.47
C TRP A 126 12.18 0.62 -10.35
N ALA A 127 12.23 0.08 -9.12
CA ALA A 127 12.90 0.75 -8.00
C ALA A 127 14.40 1.00 -8.26
N GLU A 128 15.09 0.04 -8.87
CA GLU A 128 16.50 0.19 -9.29
C GLU A 128 16.70 1.28 -10.34
N LYS A 129 15.77 1.41 -11.29
CA LYS A 129 15.84 2.41 -12.34
C LYS A 129 15.45 3.80 -11.83
N ASP A 130 14.38 3.88 -11.06
CA ASP A 130 13.64 5.11 -10.82
C ASP A 130 13.82 5.66 -9.39
N CYS A 131 14.22 4.84 -8.41
CA CYS A 131 14.44 5.28 -7.02
C CYS A 131 15.90 5.19 -6.56
N TYR A 132 16.76 4.43 -7.25
CA TYR A 132 18.18 4.34 -6.89
C TYR A 132 18.87 5.70 -6.96
N VAL A 133 19.68 5.99 -5.94
CA VAL A 133 20.49 7.21 -5.84
C VAL A 133 21.82 6.95 -5.12
N GLU A 134 22.86 7.64 -5.56
CA GLU A 134 24.12 7.80 -4.81
C GLU A 134 24.17 9.23 -4.27
N ALA A 135 24.04 9.39 -2.95
CA ALA A 135 24.01 10.68 -2.28
C ALA A 135 24.79 10.61 -0.98
N ASP A 136 25.40 11.74 -0.56
CA ASP A 136 26.07 11.87 0.73
C ASP A 136 27.13 10.78 1.01
N SER A 137 27.84 10.34 -0.04
CA SER A 137 28.84 9.26 -0.03
C SER A 137 28.29 7.87 0.33
N LEU A 138 26.99 7.66 0.16
CA LEU A 138 26.27 6.41 0.39
C LEU A 138 25.52 5.99 -0.88
N LYS A 139 25.08 4.75 -0.92
CA LYS A 139 24.21 4.22 -1.99
C LYS A 139 22.94 3.65 -1.40
N GLY A 140 21.81 3.95 -2.01
CA GLY A 140 20.52 3.44 -1.56
C GLY A 140 19.40 3.85 -2.48
N PHE A 141 18.21 3.97 -1.91
CA PHE A 141 17.00 4.32 -2.63
C PHE A 141 16.32 5.50 -1.97
N ASP A 142 15.74 6.37 -2.79
CA ASP A 142 14.91 7.48 -2.36
C ASP A 142 13.50 7.01 -1.98
N PHE A 143 12.75 7.86 -1.29
CA PHE A 143 11.34 7.68 -0.97
C PHE A 143 10.48 7.53 -2.24
N ASN A 144 10.80 8.26 -3.30
CA ASN A 144 10.07 8.24 -4.57
C ASN A 144 11.07 8.31 -5.76
N ASN A 145 10.63 8.82 -6.91
CA ASN A 145 11.44 8.90 -8.13
C ASN A 145 12.12 10.26 -8.41
N ASP A 146 12.14 11.21 -7.46
CA ASP A 146 12.79 12.51 -7.64
C ASP A 146 14.30 12.50 -7.33
N LYS A 147 14.78 11.49 -6.59
CA LYS A 147 16.20 11.17 -6.36
C LYS A 147 16.96 12.30 -5.68
N ASP A 148 16.31 12.99 -4.76
CA ASP A 148 16.90 14.06 -3.96
C ASP A 148 17.68 13.58 -2.73
N GLY A 149 17.52 12.33 -2.27
CA GLY A 149 18.30 11.79 -1.14
C GLY A 149 18.07 10.29 -0.87
N ILE A 150 18.80 9.71 0.09
CA ILE A 150 18.59 8.31 0.47
C ILE A 150 17.61 8.24 1.63
N TRP A 151 16.51 7.51 1.43
CA TRP A 151 15.59 7.09 2.49
C TRP A 151 16.02 5.72 3.01
N PHE A 152 16.60 5.69 4.22
CA PHE A 152 17.22 4.46 4.75
C PHE A 152 16.20 3.38 5.09
N GLU A 153 14.97 3.76 5.44
CA GLU A 153 13.90 2.81 5.70
C GLU A 153 13.48 2.07 4.42
N GLY A 154 13.25 2.79 3.32
CA GLY A 154 12.96 2.19 2.02
C GLY A 154 14.13 1.38 1.46
N THR A 155 15.37 1.82 1.70
CA THR A 155 16.56 1.03 1.35
C THR A 155 16.56 -0.32 2.09
N ALA A 156 16.21 -0.36 3.37
CA ALA A 156 16.07 -1.60 4.13
C ALA A 156 14.90 -2.47 3.64
N HIS A 157 13.78 -1.87 3.21
CA HIS A 157 12.69 -2.62 2.57
C HIS A 157 13.19 -3.33 1.30
N THR A 158 13.95 -2.62 0.47
CA THR A 158 14.49 -3.18 -0.78
C THR A 158 15.49 -4.31 -0.52
N VAL A 159 16.30 -4.23 0.55
CA VAL A 159 17.17 -5.35 0.97
C VAL A 159 16.36 -6.61 1.26
N ILE A 160 15.27 -6.50 2.03
CA ILE A 160 14.40 -7.65 2.34
C ILE A 160 13.77 -8.20 1.06
N ALA A 161 13.33 -7.34 0.14
CA ALA A 161 12.80 -7.77 -1.14
C ALA A 161 13.85 -8.53 -1.98
N TYR A 162 15.10 -8.07 -2.02
CA TYR A 162 16.19 -8.82 -2.64
C TYR A 162 16.42 -10.19 -2.00
N GLN A 163 16.37 -10.27 -0.68
CA GLN A 163 16.52 -11.54 0.04
C GLN A 163 15.42 -12.53 -0.36
N ILE A 164 14.17 -12.08 -0.43
CA ILE A 164 13.01 -12.90 -0.86
C ILE A 164 13.16 -13.38 -2.31
N LEU A 165 13.70 -12.52 -3.20
CA LEU A 165 13.95 -12.88 -4.60
C LEU A 165 15.23 -13.70 -4.82
N GLY A 166 16.01 -13.96 -3.76
CA GLY A 166 17.29 -14.68 -3.87
C GLY A 166 18.43 -13.85 -4.48
N GLU A 167 18.27 -12.53 -4.57
CA GLU A 167 19.24 -11.58 -5.13
C GLU A 167 20.35 -11.23 -4.12
N LYS A 168 21.06 -12.27 -3.65
CA LYS A 168 21.97 -12.19 -2.50
C LYS A 168 23.05 -11.11 -2.63
N THR A 169 23.67 -10.97 -3.80
CA THR A 169 24.72 -9.97 -4.02
C THR A 169 24.19 -8.54 -3.83
N LYS A 170 22.96 -8.28 -4.29
CA LYS A 170 22.33 -6.96 -4.13
C LYS A 170 21.95 -6.72 -2.67
N ALA A 171 21.33 -7.72 -2.02
CA ALA A 171 21.03 -7.67 -0.59
C ALA A 171 22.26 -7.36 0.26
N ASP A 172 23.35 -8.12 0.08
CA ASP A 172 24.61 -7.94 0.82
C ASP A 172 25.27 -6.58 0.57
N THR A 173 25.07 -6.00 -0.63
CA THR A 173 25.62 -4.69 -0.97
C THR A 173 24.92 -3.59 -0.19
N TYR A 174 23.59 -3.52 -0.27
CA TYR A 174 22.83 -2.46 0.38
C TYR A 174 22.74 -2.65 1.90
N LEU A 175 22.85 -3.87 2.41
CA LEU A 175 22.99 -4.12 3.84
C LEU A 175 24.25 -3.45 4.41
N LYS A 176 25.39 -3.55 3.69
CA LYS A 176 26.64 -2.85 4.06
C LYS A 176 26.51 -1.33 3.97
N GLU A 177 25.74 -0.81 3.02
CA GLU A 177 25.46 0.63 2.94
C GLU A 177 24.63 1.10 4.14
N LEU A 178 23.67 0.29 4.63
CA LEU A 178 22.94 0.57 5.86
C LEU A 178 23.84 0.49 7.10
N GLU A 179 24.72 -0.51 7.21
CA GLU A 179 25.73 -0.60 8.28
C GLU A 179 26.67 0.62 8.29
N LYS A 180 27.03 1.12 7.11
CA LYS A 180 27.83 2.33 6.94
C LYS A 180 27.04 3.56 7.35
N ALA A 181 25.80 3.71 6.88
CA ALA A 181 24.91 4.81 7.24
C ALA A 181 24.68 4.91 8.75
N GLN A 182 24.54 3.78 9.45
CA GLN A 182 24.40 3.75 10.91
C GLN A 182 25.59 4.41 11.64
N LYS A 183 26.78 4.38 11.04
CA LYS A 183 28.02 4.91 11.61
C LYS A 183 28.36 6.31 11.11
N GLU A 184 28.10 6.58 9.83
CA GLU A 184 28.70 7.69 9.09
C GLU A 184 27.70 8.68 8.51
N ALA A 185 26.40 8.37 8.46
CA ALA A 185 25.41 9.32 7.93
C ALA A 185 25.33 10.60 8.77
N GLN A 186 24.78 11.67 8.20
CA GLN A 186 24.54 12.91 8.93
C GLN A 186 23.74 12.62 10.22
N ASN A 187 24.20 13.14 11.35
CA ASN A 187 23.62 12.93 12.68
C ASN A 187 23.56 11.47 13.16
N ALA A 188 24.32 10.56 12.54
CA ALA A 188 24.47 9.19 13.01
C ALA A 188 25.07 9.13 14.42
N ASN A 189 24.64 8.13 15.19
CA ASN A 189 25.13 7.88 16.55
C ASN A 189 25.79 6.50 16.72
N GLY A 190 25.91 5.72 15.65
CA GLY A 190 26.47 4.37 15.67
C GLY A 190 25.59 3.30 16.30
N LYS A 191 24.33 3.61 16.68
CA LYS A 191 23.41 2.69 17.39
C LYS A 191 22.11 2.42 16.65
N GLY A 192 21.65 3.36 15.83
CA GLY A 192 20.45 3.22 15.00
C GLY A 192 20.61 4.04 13.73
N LEU A 193 19.69 3.84 12.79
CA LEU A 193 19.66 4.61 11.55
C LEU A 193 18.95 5.93 11.75
N VAL A 194 19.45 6.96 11.08
CA VAL A 194 18.67 8.17 10.81
C VAL A 194 17.65 7.89 9.71
N ALA A 195 16.63 8.74 9.55
CA ALA A 195 15.58 8.51 8.56
C ALA A 195 16.07 8.70 7.11
N ALA A 196 16.88 9.74 6.88
CA ALA A 196 17.37 10.14 5.57
C ALA A 196 18.87 10.51 5.62
N SER A 197 19.54 10.50 4.47
CA SER A 197 20.96 10.83 4.35
C SER A 197 21.30 12.28 4.71
N HIS A 198 20.34 13.20 4.53
CA HIS A 198 20.40 14.60 4.95
C HIS A 198 19.02 15.14 5.38
N ASP A 199 18.98 16.40 5.81
CA ASP A 199 17.74 17.09 6.16
C ASP A 199 16.98 17.56 4.91
N GLY A 200 15.67 17.34 4.86
CA GLY A 200 14.80 17.88 3.82
C GLY A 200 14.53 16.96 2.63
N LEU A 201 14.85 15.66 2.72
CA LEU A 201 14.50 14.65 1.70
C LEU A 201 12.99 14.71 1.42
N THR A 202 12.62 14.96 0.18
CA THR A 202 11.21 15.16 -0.17
C THR A 202 10.48 13.83 -0.37
N THR A 203 9.17 13.85 -0.14
CA THR A 203 8.36 12.64 -0.21
C THR A 203 7.38 12.65 -1.37
N GLY A 204 7.31 13.75 -2.13
CA GLY A 204 6.20 14.04 -3.05
C GLY A 204 4.87 14.34 -2.34
N PHE A 205 4.85 14.36 -1.01
CA PHE A 205 3.75 14.84 -0.17
C PHE A 205 4.16 16.13 0.57
N ASP A 206 3.22 16.78 1.26
CA ASP A 206 3.44 18.06 1.96
C ASP A 206 4.30 17.94 3.25
N TRP A 207 5.25 17.01 3.28
CA TRP A 207 6.18 16.78 4.38
C TRP A 207 7.50 16.14 3.90
N VAL A 208 8.53 16.19 4.74
CA VAL A 208 9.90 15.76 4.42
C VAL A 208 10.47 14.84 5.49
N TYR A 209 11.45 14.02 5.11
CA TYR A 209 12.33 13.34 6.06
C TYR A 209 13.54 14.20 6.41
N ASN A 210 14.01 14.05 7.64
CA ASN A 210 15.19 14.72 8.14
C ASN A 210 16.21 13.68 8.62
N ALA A 211 17.49 14.03 8.62
CA ALA A 211 18.57 13.20 9.13
C ALA A 211 18.51 13.13 10.66
N ARG A 212 17.51 12.41 11.19
CA ARG A 212 17.24 12.22 12.62
C ARG A 212 17.10 10.76 12.91
N LEU A 213 17.60 10.34 14.08
CA LEU A 213 17.49 8.96 14.55
C LEU A 213 16.02 8.49 14.45
N HIS A 214 15.81 7.40 13.73
CA HIS A 214 14.48 6.96 13.33
C HIS A 214 14.25 5.51 13.74
N ILE A 215 13.19 5.28 14.52
CA ILE A 215 12.86 3.94 15.00
C ILE A 215 12.41 3.04 13.85
N GLY A 216 11.63 3.57 12.88
CA GLY A 216 11.20 2.81 11.70
C GLY A 216 12.38 2.32 10.87
N ALA A 217 13.30 3.21 10.51
CA ALA A 217 14.48 2.87 9.70
C ALA A 217 15.34 1.84 10.43
N THR A 218 15.53 2.02 11.75
CA THR A 218 16.29 1.08 12.58
C THR A 218 15.62 -0.29 12.65
N SER A 219 14.29 -0.36 12.82
CA SER A 219 13.55 -1.62 12.86
C SER A 219 13.63 -2.39 11.54
N TRP A 220 13.45 -1.70 10.42
CA TRP A 220 13.54 -2.31 9.09
C TRP A 220 14.96 -2.79 8.76
N PHE A 221 15.98 -2.04 9.17
CA PHE A 221 17.36 -2.50 9.07
C PHE A 221 17.59 -3.78 9.88
N ILE A 222 17.07 -3.88 11.11
CA ILE A 222 17.14 -5.11 11.90
C ILE A 222 16.42 -6.27 11.21
N PHE A 223 15.25 -6.04 10.60
CA PHE A 223 14.58 -7.10 9.83
C PHE A 223 15.42 -7.58 8.65
N SER A 224 16.10 -6.67 7.95
CA SER A 224 17.03 -7.03 6.87
C SER A 224 18.24 -7.82 7.37
N GLU A 225 18.87 -7.43 8.47
CA GLU A 225 19.97 -8.17 9.11
C GLU A 225 19.56 -9.59 9.52
N LEU A 226 18.32 -9.74 10.01
CA LEU A 226 17.78 -11.00 10.48
C LEU A 226 17.21 -11.89 9.36
N ASN A 227 17.25 -11.45 8.09
CA ASN A 227 16.58 -12.13 6.98
C ASN A 227 15.11 -12.42 7.31
N TYR A 228 14.40 -11.43 7.85
CA TYR A 228 13.05 -11.60 8.40
C TYR A 228 12.02 -10.82 7.60
N ASN A 229 10.94 -11.50 7.21
CA ASN A 229 9.78 -10.90 6.56
C ASN A 229 8.69 -10.58 7.61
N PRO A 230 8.51 -9.30 7.99
CA PRO A 230 7.58 -8.93 9.05
C PRO A 230 6.10 -9.05 8.66
N PHE A 231 5.77 -9.03 7.37
CA PHE A 231 4.40 -9.21 6.89
C PHE A 231 3.85 -10.56 7.35
N TRP A 232 4.63 -11.63 7.15
CA TRP A 232 4.19 -13.00 7.41
C TRP A 232 4.76 -13.63 8.68
N ASN A 233 5.72 -12.98 9.34
CA ASN A 233 6.44 -13.51 10.49
C ASN A 233 7.16 -14.83 10.13
N ILE A 234 7.99 -14.75 9.10
CA ILE A 234 8.77 -15.86 8.53
C ILE A 234 10.17 -15.37 8.13
N GLU A 235 11.08 -16.29 7.85
CA GLU A 235 12.35 -15.95 7.19
C GLU A 235 12.12 -15.53 5.73
N THR A 236 12.97 -14.66 5.18
CA THR A 236 12.90 -14.24 3.77
C THR A 236 13.16 -15.38 2.80
N SER A 237 13.75 -16.48 3.26
CA SER A 237 13.93 -17.71 2.47
C SER A 237 12.66 -18.57 2.39
N GLU A 238 11.69 -18.36 3.29
CA GLU A 238 10.45 -19.12 3.31
C GLU A 238 9.46 -18.63 2.24
N PRO A 239 8.68 -19.53 1.63
CA PRO A 239 7.71 -19.14 0.62
C PRO A 239 6.60 -18.27 1.22
N ILE A 240 6.22 -17.23 0.49
CA ILE A 240 5.07 -16.39 0.83
C ILE A 240 3.80 -17.25 0.90
N PRO A 241 3.04 -17.22 2.01
CA PRO A 241 1.83 -18.02 2.16
C PRO A 241 0.81 -17.72 1.07
N SER A 242 0.39 -18.75 0.33
CA SER A 242 -0.75 -18.64 -0.58
C SER A 242 -2.06 -18.79 0.19
N TYR A 243 -3.04 -17.95 -0.14
CA TYR A 243 -4.42 -18.07 0.34
C TYR A 243 -5.34 -18.01 -0.88
N GLU A 244 -5.25 -19.04 -1.73
CA GLU A 244 -5.96 -19.12 -3.01
C GLU A 244 -7.45 -18.76 -2.92
N VAL A 245 -7.89 -18.05 -3.97
CA VAL A 245 -9.27 -17.64 -4.22
C VAL A 245 -9.78 -18.45 -5.39
N GLN A 246 -10.92 -19.12 -5.20
CA GLN A 246 -11.81 -19.40 -6.32
C GLN A 246 -12.41 -18.06 -6.74
N PRO A 247 -12.33 -17.64 -8.02
CA PRO A 247 -12.71 -16.30 -8.46
C PRO A 247 -14.07 -15.89 -7.91
N ILE A 248 -14.11 -14.75 -7.23
CA ILE A 248 -15.36 -14.13 -6.78
C ILE A 248 -15.95 -13.45 -8.02
N GLU A 249 -16.95 -14.06 -8.63
CA GLU A 249 -17.83 -13.35 -9.57
C GLU A 249 -18.59 -12.29 -8.76
N PHE A 250 -18.23 -11.02 -8.94
CA PHE A 250 -19.08 -9.92 -8.47
C PHE A 250 -20.32 -9.87 -9.37
N THR A 251 -21.33 -10.65 -9.00
CA THR A 251 -22.69 -10.45 -9.50
C THR A 251 -23.32 -9.33 -8.68
N TYR A 252 -23.19 -8.10 -9.18
CA TYR A 252 -23.99 -7.00 -8.65
C TYR A 252 -25.47 -7.33 -8.87
N THR A 253 -26.23 -7.48 -7.79
CA THR A 253 -27.67 -7.65 -7.91
C THR A 253 -28.34 -6.28 -7.87
N TYR A 254 -29.46 -6.14 -8.58
CA TYR A 254 -30.22 -4.88 -8.64
C TYR A 254 -30.71 -4.40 -7.25
N GLU A 255 -30.69 -5.28 -6.25
CA GLU A 255 -31.05 -4.98 -4.85
C GLU A 255 -29.97 -4.18 -4.12
N ASP A 256 -28.68 -4.36 -4.48
CA ASP A 256 -27.55 -3.63 -3.89
C ASP A 256 -27.60 -2.12 -4.19
N PHE A 257 -28.34 -1.72 -5.23
CA PHE A 257 -28.60 -0.32 -5.58
C PHE A 257 -29.72 0.34 -4.74
N GLN A 258 -30.61 -0.43 -4.11
CA GLN A 258 -31.74 0.13 -3.37
C GLN A 258 -31.36 0.69 -1.99
N LEU A 259 -30.24 0.25 -1.42
CA LEU A 259 -29.73 0.77 -0.14
C LEU A 259 -29.05 2.15 -0.26
N ILE A 260 -28.89 2.69 -1.47
CA ILE A 260 -28.26 4.01 -1.72
C ILE A 260 -29.29 5.05 -2.21
N ASN A 261 -30.59 4.84 -2.00
CA ASN A 261 -31.56 5.91 -2.19
C ASN A 261 -31.69 6.75 -0.91
N VAL A 262 -30.80 7.74 -0.82
CA VAL A 262 -31.02 8.93 0.00
C VAL A 262 -32.29 9.60 -0.49
N CYS A 263 -33.32 9.64 0.36
CA CYS A 263 -34.46 10.52 0.19
C CYS A 263 -33.94 11.95 0.10
N THR A 264 -34.02 12.59 -1.05
CA THR A 264 -33.94 14.04 -1.15
C THR A 264 -35.37 14.58 -1.08
N TYR A 265 -35.62 15.38 -0.06
CA TYR A 265 -36.79 16.25 0.03
C TYR A 265 -36.71 17.24 -1.14
N ASP A 266 -37.50 17.01 -2.19
CA ASP A 266 -38.48 17.98 -2.65
C ASP A 266 -39.33 17.40 -3.78
N ASN A 267 -40.63 17.65 -3.67
CA ASN A 267 -41.66 17.04 -4.48
C ASN A 267 -41.57 17.43 -5.97
N ASN A 268 -41.91 16.44 -6.79
CA ASN A 268 -42.22 16.46 -8.22
C ASN A 268 -41.00 16.41 -9.16
N TRP A 269 -40.53 15.20 -9.46
CA TRP A 269 -40.32 14.65 -10.81
C TRP A 269 -39.69 13.24 -10.69
N CYS A 270 -40.48 12.18 -10.87
CA CYS A 270 -39.96 10.82 -11.02
C CYS A 270 -39.92 10.48 -12.51
N GLY A 271 -38.75 10.63 -13.14
CA GLY A 271 -38.52 10.23 -14.53
C GLY A 271 -37.68 8.96 -14.60
N TYR A 272 -38.20 7.92 -15.26
CA TYR A 272 -37.39 6.78 -15.72
C TYR A 272 -36.47 7.24 -16.86
N ALA A 273 -35.15 7.22 -16.64
CA ALA A 273 -34.19 7.20 -17.75
C ALA A 273 -34.03 5.76 -18.24
N GLY A 274 -35.07 5.24 -18.89
CA GLY A 274 -34.98 4.06 -19.73
C GLY A 274 -34.31 4.43 -21.05
N SER A 275 -33.40 3.59 -21.51
CA SER A 275 -32.78 3.65 -22.85
C SER A 275 -33.81 3.96 -23.95
N PRO A 276 -33.48 4.80 -24.95
CA PRO A 276 -34.28 4.88 -26.16
C PRO A 276 -34.00 3.64 -27.02
N GLY A 277 -34.92 2.68 -27.01
CA GLY A 277 -34.93 1.58 -27.98
C GLY A 277 -35.43 2.04 -29.34
N LYS A 278 -34.94 1.41 -30.42
CA LYS A 278 -35.75 1.06 -31.59
C LYS A 278 -35.32 -0.29 -32.15
N ALA A 279 -36.28 -1.21 -32.12
CA ALA A 279 -36.30 -2.45 -32.88
C ALA A 279 -36.39 -2.16 -34.39
N ASN A 280 -35.83 -3.06 -35.20
CA ASN A 280 -36.37 -3.37 -36.52
C ASN A 280 -36.43 -4.90 -36.66
N GLN A 281 -37.60 -5.35 -37.10
CA GLN A 281 -37.96 -6.74 -37.39
C GLN A 281 -37.51 -7.16 -38.80
N GLY A 282 -37.35 -8.47 -38.99
CA GLY A 282 -37.34 -9.18 -40.28
C GLY A 282 -35.94 -9.65 -40.71
N LEU A 283 -35.65 -10.89 -41.09
CA LEU A 283 -36.44 -12.05 -41.52
C LEU A 283 -35.61 -13.33 -41.26
N LEU A 284 -36.27 -14.49 -41.09
CA LEU A 284 -35.68 -15.83 -41.26
C LEU A 284 -35.19 -16.03 -42.72
N PRO A 285 -34.38 -17.05 -43.07
CA PRO A 285 -33.68 -18.06 -42.24
C PRO A 285 -32.17 -17.80 -42.09
#